data_AF-A0A3D5A9V6-F1
#
_entry.id   AF-A0A3D5A9V6-F1
#
_cell.length_a   1.000
_cell.length_b   1.000
_cell.length_c   1.000
_cell.angle_alpha   90.00
_cell.angle_beta   90.00
_cell.angle_gamma   90.00
#
_symmetry.space_group_name_H-M   'P 1'
#
loop_
_entity.id
_entity.type
_entity.pdbx_description
1 polymer ?
#
loop_
_entity_poly.entity_id
_entity_poly.type
_entity_poly.pdbx_seq_one_letter_code
_entity_poly.pdbx_strand_id
1 'polypeptide(L)'
;MKNKNEMCQKQVITKGVIIPAVVTAGIVGCSVSAVKKVRNGFVGKTGKGKVCQAIVIADTLLREAIELSVRHVNDVINNSK
;
A
#
# COMPACT_ATOMS: atom_id res chain seq x y z
N MET A 1 6.22 -25.88 -1.47
CA MET A 1 5.35 -24.83 -0.89
C MET A 1 5.87 -23.47 -1.34
N LYS A 2 5.05 -22.66 -2.03
CA LYS A 2 5.48 -21.31 -2.47
C LYS A 2 5.69 -20.41 -1.25
N ASN A 3 6.83 -19.72 -1.20
CA ASN A 3 7.24 -18.91 -0.07
C ASN A 3 6.30 -17.70 0.05
N LYS A 4 5.55 -17.59 1.15
CA LYS A 4 4.56 -16.50 1.36
C LYS A 4 5.18 -15.10 1.23
N ASN A 5 6.50 -14.99 1.43
CA ASN A 5 7.26 -13.75 1.30
C ASN A 5 7.46 -13.31 -0.18
N GLU A 6 7.51 -14.26 -1.12
CA GLU A 6 7.66 -13.95 -2.56
C GLU A 6 6.39 -13.32 -3.14
N MET A 7 5.21 -13.64 -2.59
CA MET A 7 3.95 -13.05 -3.06
C MET A 7 3.80 -11.57 -2.69
N CYS A 8 4.37 -11.11 -1.58
CA CYS A 8 4.37 -9.70 -1.20
C CYS A 8 5.16 -8.82 -2.17
N GLN A 9 6.19 -9.36 -2.83
CA GLN A 9 7.09 -8.58 -3.69
C GLN A 9 6.47 -8.21 -5.04
N LYS A 10 5.48 -8.95 -5.55
CA LYS A 10 4.96 -8.76 -6.91
C LYS A 10 3.92 -7.65 -7.07
N GLN A 11 3.38 -7.10 -5.98
CA GLN A 11 2.24 -6.16 -6.04
C GLN A 11 2.64 -4.68 -6.03
N VAL A 12 3.90 -4.35 -5.78
CA VAL A 12 4.33 -2.96 -5.62
C VAL A 12 5.08 -2.53 -6.86
N ILE A 13 4.37 -1.94 -7.82
CA ILE A 13 4.74 -0.82 -8.71
C ILE A 13 3.61 -0.74 -9.75
N THR A 14 2.49 -0.14 -9.34
CA THR A 14 1.45 0.29 -10.28
C THR A 14 1.53 1.81 -10.37
N LYS A 15 1.60 2.33 -11.60
CA LYS A 15 1.50 3.77 -11.91
C LYS A 15 0.18 4.28 -11.35
N GLY A 16 0.23 4.98 -10.22
CA GLY A 16 -0.95 5.42 -9.48
C GLY A 16 -0.53 6.06 -8.15
N VAL A 17 -1.42 6.92 -7.65
CA VAL A 17 -1.27 7.84 -6.52
C VAL A 17 -0.19 7.47 -5.50
N ILE A 18 0.73 8.42 -5.25
CA ILE A 18 1.80 8.25 -4.27
C ILE A 18 1.23 8.46 -2.86
N ILE A 19 1.01 7.36 -2.15
CA ILE A 19 0.64 7.41 -0.72
C ILE A 19 1.89 7.70 0.11
N PRO A 20 1.95 8.79 0.89
CA PRO A 20 3.08 9.06 1.77
C PRO A 20 3.29 7.92 2.77
N ALA A 21 4.54 7.48 2.95
CA ALA A 21 4.85 6.35 3.85
C ALA A 21 4.42 6.59 5.31
N VAL A 22 4.28 7.86 5.72
CA VAL A 22 3.78 8.26 7.04
C VAL A 22 2.33 7.86 7.27
N VAL A 23 1.49 7.87 6.23
CA VAL A 23 0.06 7.51 6.32
C VAL A 23 -0.07 6.03 6.63
N THR A 24 0.58 5.19 5.83
CA THR A 24 0.60 3.74 6.03
C THR A 24 1.22 3.36 7.39
N ALA A 25 2.29 4.05 7.79
CA ALA A 25 2.94 3.84 9.08
C ALA A 25 1.98 4.12 10.25
N GLY A 26 1.21 5.22 10.17
CA GLY A 26 0.21 5.59 11.16
C GLY A 26 -0.93 4.57 11.29
N ILE A 27 -1.48 4.11 10.16
CA ILE A 27 -2.58 3.12 10.15
C ILE A 27 -2.12 1.78 10.72
N VAL A 28 -0.93 1.32 10.32
CA VAL A 28 -0.41 0.01 10.73
C VAL A 28 0.20 0.03 12.13
N GLY A 29 0.51 1.21 12.68
CA GLY A 29 1.20 1.34 13.96
C GLY A 29 2.66 0.88 13.87
N CYS A 30 3.36 1.22 12.79
CA CYS A 30 4.76 0.83 12.57
C CYS A 30 5.65 2.02 12.19
N SER A 31 6.96 1.80 12.06
CA SER A 31 7.87 2.87 11.66
C SER A 31 7.78 3.17 10.16
N VAL A 32 7.97 4.45 9.81
CA VAL A 32 8.08 4.89 8.40
C VAL A 32 9.20 4.13 7.66
N SER A 33 10.29 3.81 8.36
CA SER A 33 11.39 3.01 7.82
C SER A 33 10.95 1.60 7.45
N ALA A 34 10.07 0.96 8.24
CA ALA A 34 9.50 -0.34 7.92
C ALA A 34 8.67 -0.29 6.64
N VAL A 35 7.81 0.72 6.48
CA VAL A 35 7.02 0.93 5.25
C VAL A 35 7.92 1.10 4.03
N LYS A 36 8.93 1.97 4.11
CA LYS A 36 9.89 2.17 3.01
C LYS A 36 10.64 0.88 2.65
N LYS A 37 11.07 0.10 3.65
CA LYS A 37 11.73 -1.20 3.44
C LYS A 37 10.81 -2.19 2.73
N VAL A 38 9.56 -2.30 3.16
CA VAL A 38 8.56 -3.18 2.51
C VAL A 38 8.32 -2.78 1.07
N ARG A 39 8.12 -1.48 0.80
CA ARG A 39 7.93 -0.97 -0.57
C ARG A 39 9.15 -1.17 -1.47
N ASN A 40 10.35 -1.15 -0.90
CA ASN A 40 11.61 -1.43 -1.60
C ASN A 40 11.96 -2.93 -1.66
N GLY A 41 11.04 -3.83 -1.29
CA GLY A 41 11.23 -5.29 -1.37
C GLY A 41 12.07 -5.91 -0.26
N PHE A 42 12.49 -5.13 0.75
CA PHE A 42 13.26 -5.60 1.90
C PHE A 42 12.33 -6.17 2.99
N VAL A 43 12.12 -7.48 2.98
CA VAL A 43 11.42 -8.21 4.06
C VAL A 43 12.46 -8.93 4.92
N GLY A 44 12.69 -8.44 6.14
CA GLY A 44 13.64 -9.06 7.07
C GLY A 44 13.17 -10.44 7.56
N LYS A 45 14.11 -11.35 7.80
CA LYS A 45 13.83 -12.69 8.34
C LYS A 45 13.35 -12.60 9.80
N THR A 46 12.32 -13.41 10.11
CA THR A 46 11.64 -13.64 11.41
C THR A 46 10.92 -12.44 12.07
N GLY A 47 9.67 -12.67 12.50
CA GLY A 47 8.82 -11.69 13.22
C GLY A 47 8.17 -10.57 12.39
N LYS A 48 8.76 -10.18 11.26
CA LYS A 48 8.28 -9.05 10.43
C LYS A 48 7.17 -9.39 9.44
N GLY A 49 6.83 -10.67 9.26
CA GLY A 49 5.84 -11.10 8.26
C GLY A 49 4.44 -10.47 8.46
N LYS A 50 3.94 -10.41 9.69
CA LYS A 50 2.63 -9.81 9.99
C LYS A 50 2.60 -8.30 9.74
N VAL A 51 3.66 -7.59 10.14
CA VAL A 51 3.78 -6.14 9.91
C VAL A 51 3.94 -5.85 8.42
N CYS A 52 4.75 -6.62 7.70
CA CYS A 52 4.89 -6.48 6.25
C CYS A 52 3.55 -6.73 5.52
N GLN A 53 2.82 -7.78 5.90
CA GLN A 53 1.48 -8.06 5.37
C GLN A 53 0.51 -6.91 5.65
N ALA A 54 0.48 -6.39 6.87
CA ALA A 54 -0.36 -5.25 7.23
C ALA A 54 -0.03 -3.99 6.42
N ILE A 55 1.26 -3.72 6.18
CA ILE A 55 1.71 -2.61 5.32
C ILE A 55 1.21 -2.78 3.89
N VAL A 56 1.37 -3.99 3.32
CA VAL A 56 0.91 -4.27 1.95
C VAL A 56 -0.62 -4.13 1.85
N ILE A 57 -1.37 -4.70 2.79
CA ILE A 57 -2.83 -4.60 2.82
C ILE A 57 -3.27 -3.13 2.93
N ALA A 58 -2.67 -2.37 3.86
CA ALA A 58 -2.99 -0.97 4.03
C ALA A 58 -2.68 -0.15 2.76
N ASP A 59 -1.53 -0.36 2.13
CA ASP A 59 -1.18 0.31 0.88
C ASP A 59 -2.15 -0.04 -0.26
N THR A 60 -2.57 -1.29 -0.37
CA THR A 60 -3.54 -1.72 -1.41
C THR A 60 -4.90 -1.07 -1.20
N LEU A 61 -5.46 -1.15 0.02
CA LEU A 61 -6.77 -0.58 0.32
C LEU A 61 -6.80 0.94 0.16
N LEU A 62 -5.73 1.62 0.58
CA LEU A 62 -5.62 3.08 0.39
C LEU A 62 -5.56 3.45 -1.10
N ARG A 63 -4.87 2.67 -1.94
CA ARG A 63 -4.83 2.91 -3.39
C ARG A 63 -6.23 2.77 -3.98
N GLU A 64 -6.92 1.68 -3.67
CA GLU A 64 -8.28 1.42 -4.14
C GLU A 64 -9.24 2.53 -3.71
N ALA A 65 -9.19 2.95 -2.44
CA ALA A 65 -10.03 4.01 -1.92
C ALA A 65 -9.80 5.35 -2.63
N ILE A 66 -8.54 5.69 -2.92
CA ILE A 66 -8.22 6.93 -3.64
C ILE A 66 -8.68 6.84 -5.10
N GLU A 67 -8.44 5.71 -5.79
CA GLU A 67 -8.88 5.53 -7.17
C GLU A 67 -10.41 5.64 -7.31
N LEU A 68 -11.15 5.04 -6.38
CA LEU A 68 -12.61 5.17 -6.31
C LEU A 68 -13.04 6.62 -6.06
N SER A 69 -12.39 7.31 -5.12
CA SER A 69 -12.70 8.71 -4.80
C SER A 69 -12.42 9.64 -5.98
N VAL A 70 -11.28 9.46 -6.67
CA VAL A 70 -10.93 10.23 -7.87
C VAL A 70 -11.94 9.98 -8.99
N ARG A 71 -12.37 8.74 -9.19
CA ARG A 71 -13.43 8.41 -10.16
C ARG A 71 -14.72 9.15 -9.82
N HIS A 72 -15.16 9.07 -8.56
CA HIS A 72 -16.36 9.75 -8.11
C HIS A 72 -16.30 11.27 -8.33
N VAL A 73 -15.17 11.92 -8.01
CA VAL A 73 -14.97 13.35 -8.26
C VAL A 73 -15.06 13.68 -9.75
N ASN A 74 -14.45 12.88 -10.62
CA ASN A 74 -14.54 13.07 -12.07
C ASN A 74 -15.97 12.90 -12.58
N ASP A 75 -16.72 11.93 -12.07
CA ASP A 75 -18.12 11.71 -12.46
C ASP A 75 -18.98 12.91 -12.07
N VAL A 76 -18.81 13.47 -10.86
CA VAL A 76 -19.52 14.68 -10.41
C VAL A 76 -19.18 15.88 -11.29
N ILE A 77 -17.90 16.12 -11.58
CA ILE A 77 -17.47 17.25 -12.42
C ILE A 77 -17.97 17.12 -13.86
N ASN A 78 -17.92 15.92 -14.44
CA ASN A 78 -18.33 15.70 -15.83
C ASN A 78 -19.85 15.72 -16.01
N ASN A 79 -20.62 15.24 -15.03
CA ASN A 79 -22.10 15.32 -15.07
C ASN A 79 -22.64 16.70 -14.69
N SER A 80 -21.81 17.58 -14.13
CA SER A 80 -22.17 18.96 -13.81
C SER A 80 -21.84 19.96 -14.94
N LYS A 81 -21.33 19.47 -16.08
CA LYS A 81 -21.09 20.24 -17.31
C LYS A 81 -22.20 19.96 -18.33
#